data_AF-A0A523JG12-F1
#
_entry.id   AF-A0A523JG12-F1
#
_cell.length_a   1.000
_cell.length_b   1.000
_cell.length_c   1.000
_cell.angle_alpha   90.00
_cell.angle_beta   90.00
_cell.angle_gamma   90.00
#
_symmetry.space_group_name_H-M   'P 1'
#
loop_
_entity.id
_entity.type
_entity.pdbx_description
1 polymer ?
#
loop_
_entity_poly.entity_id
_entity_poly.type
_entity_poly.pdbx_seq_one_letter_code
_entity_poly.pdbx_strand_id
1 'polypeptide(L)'
;MGKYPEGLDIAVNYNFYDAVFQRRSRRFGLGMEIDKGPLKYKSKHEPVSLSEVEEAILVWTGLGIKGINLSDFPPHVGLDLEMQFTSKTIPALGDVHRTELFYTNDEGTYMIKMHDKKPEDFRGLEALSKEKRIDKIVELFRESKIKIHDGRADLPSKPPGIAAHNLWNVNKPGTSVFMPVTDLSACIINLYLFYMRPDHRFNFVDELHGMRPPGTASWLKKGFLNEGMRMPLIEAELRFANGYIAEQAFMGQNMALALQTLGLGGWLFSGFASMFMLGGTPFHRGLGFRFITPEIKGESGNPNPVAVGKDDMFHAFCPPYYKDMGEAVEALNDLKWANWESHKMPYKNPEGVLQEIERPSKEELQVVKDICNYVYDTYGRFPAFSDPMFLRFMVQAHHLDLDFYDEYYPEGAYTDNCKNHFNLWHPDVSDPFKDKD
;
A
#
# COMPACT_ATOMS: atom_id res chain seq x y z
N MET A 1 -3.17 -28.28 23.74
CA MET A 1 -2.84 -27.64 22.46
C MET A 1 -2.07 -26.36 22.75
N GLY A 2 -1.05 -26.04 21.96
CA GLY A 2 -0.34 -24.77 22.08
C GLY A 2 -1.24 -23.58 21.77
N LYS A 3 -0.77 -22.35 22.03
CA LYS A 3 -1.53 -21.11 21.72
C LYS A 3 -1.81 -20.95 20.22
N TYR A 4 -0.93 -21.49 19.39
CA TYR A 4 -0.99 -21.41 17.93
C TYR A 4 -0.93 -22.81 17.29
N PRO A 5 -1.44 -22.96 16.06
CA PRO A 5 -1.32 -24.19 15.28
C PRO A 5 0.14 -24.58 15.04
N GLU A 6 0.40 -25.88 14.88
CA GLU A 6 1.74 -26.41 14.55
C GLU A 6 2.26 -25.85 13.21
N GLY A 7 1.35 -25.59 12.26
CA GLY A 7 1.68 -24.98 10.98
C GLY A 7 2.37 -23.62 11.09
N LEU A 8 2.11 -22.86 12.15
CA LEU A 8 2.80 -21.59 12.39
C LEU A 8 4.29 -21.82 12.59
N ASP A 9 4.69 -22.85 13.35
CA ASP A 9 6.09 -23.13 13.64
C ASP A 9 6.87 -23.53 12.39
N ILE A 10 6.21 -24.25 11.48
CA ILE A 10 6.74 -24.60 10.15
C ILE A 10 6.92 -23.33 9.31
N ALA A 11 5.89 -22.48 9.21
CA ALA A 11 5.88 -21.32 8.32
C ALA A 11 6.99 -20.30 8.61
N VAL A 12 7.27 -20.06 9.88
CA VAL A 12 8.27 -19.08 10.32
C VAL A 12 9.70 -19.65 10.37
N ASN A 13 9.85 -20.99 10.33
CA ASN A 13 11.13 -21.67 10.16
C ASN A 13 11.39 -22.04 8.69
N TYR A 14 10.46 -21.70 7.79
CA TYR A 14 10.58 -21.99 6.37
C TYR A 14 11.81 -21.29 5.80
N ASN A 15 12.62 -22.04 5.06
CA ASN A 15 13.83 -21.48 4.48
C ASN A 15 13.46 -20.39 3.46
N PHE A 16 14.11 -19.22 3.57
CA PHE A 16 13.84 -18.10 2.69
C PHE A 16 14.03 -18.43 1.20
N TYR A 17 15.10 -19.13 0.84
CA TYR A 17 15.36 -19.49 -0.55
C TYR A 17 14.33 -20.50 -1.06
N ASP A 18 13.92 -21.45 -0.22
CA ASP A 18 12.83 -22.37 -0.59
C ASP A 18 11.53 -21.60 -0.83
N ALA A 19 11.19 -20.64 0.03
CA ALA A 19 10.02 -19.78 -0.20
C ALA A 19 10.13 -19.05 -1.55
N VAL A 20 11.29 -18.50 -1.89
CA VAL A 20 11.51 -17.80 -3.17
C VAL A 20 11.35 -18.74 -4.38
N PHE A 21 11.99 -19.93 -4.36
CA PHE A 21 11.99 -20.84 -5.50
C PHE A 21 10.69 -21.65 -5.64
N GLN A 22 9.99 -21.92 -4.54
CA GLN A 22 8.77 -22.72 -4.54
C GLN A 22 7.49 -21.88 -4.68
N ARG A 23 7.57 -20.57 -4.44
CA ARG A 23 6.43 -19.66 -4.59
C ARG A 23 5.86 -19.73 -6.00
N ARG A 24 4.56 -20.01 -6.10
CA ARG A 24 3.78 -20.01 -7.34
C ARG A 24 2.46 -19.29 -7.15
N SER A 25 1.93 -18.73 -8.23
CA SER A 25 0.57 -18.18 -8.25
C SER A 25 -0.40 -19.34 -8.34
N ARG A 26 -1.02 -19.69 -7.22
CA ARG A 26 -2.03 -20.74 -7.12
C ARG A 26 -3.39 -20.05 -6.99
N ARG A 27 -4.28 -20.27 -7.95
CA ARG A 27 -5.46 -19.43 -8.18
C ARG A 27 -6.79 -20.14 -7.95
N PHE A 28 -6.77 -21.46 -7.83
CA PHE A 28 -7.94 -22.29 -7.65
C PHE A 28 -8.02 -22.72 -6.19
N GLY A 29 -9.02 -22.24 -5.49
CA GLY A 29 -9.28 -22.53 -4.08
C GLY A 29 -10.56 -23.31 -3.87
N LEU A 30 -10.80 -23.68 -2.61
CA LEU A 30 -12.03 -24.35 -2.20
C LEU A 30 -13.27 -23.53 -2.59
N GLY A 31 -14.31 -24.23 -3.06
CA GLY A 31 -15.57 -23.62 -3.51
C GLY A 31 -15.52 -22.88 -4.85
N MET A 32 -14.38 -22.87 -5.55
CA MET A 32 -14.27 -22.23 -6.87
C MET A 32 -14.82 -23.10 -8.01
N GLU A 33 -15.16 -22.45 -9.12
CA GLU A 33 -15.65 -23.11 -10.33
C GLU A 33 -15.03 -22.46 -11.58
N ILE A 34 -14.49 -23.30 -12.47
CA ILE A 34 -14.27 -22.98 -13.88
C ILE A 34 -15.37 -23.69 -14.67
N ASP A 35 -16.22 -22.91 -15.33
CA ASP A 35 -17.50 -23.37 -15.90
C ASP A 35 -17.34 -24.20 -17.18
N LYS A 36 -16.25 -23.99 -17.92
CA LYS A 36 -16.02 -24.61 -19.25
C LYS A 36 -14.56 -24.73 -19.64
N GLY A 37 -14.33 -25.49 -20.72
CA GLY A 37 -13.02 -25.68 -21.33
C GLY A 37 -12.24 -26.86 -20.73
N PRO A 38 -10.98 -27.05 -21.15
CA PRO A 38 -10.17 -28.20 -20.73
C PRO A 38 -9.84 -28.26 -19.24
N LEU A 39 -9.98 -27.14 -18.53
CA LEU A 39 -9.77 -27.04 -17.08
C LEU A 39 -11.11 -26.87 -16.33
N LYS A 40 -12.23 -27.31 -16.94
CA LYS A 40 -13.55 -27.22 -16.33
C LYS A 40 -13.57 -28.05 -15.05
N TYR A 41 -13.73 -27.38 -13.92
CA TYR A 41 -13.75 -28.02 -12.63
C TYR A 41 -14.63 -27.24 -11.67
N LYS A 42 -15.38 -27.97 -10.84
CA LYS A 42 -16.16 -27.41 -9.74
C LYS A 42 -15.67 -28.06 -8.45
N SER A 43 -15.20 -27.23 -7.52
CA SER A 43 -14.78 -27.69 -6.21
C SER A 43 -15.90 -28.47 -5.54
N LYS A 44 -15.54 -29.61 -4.93
CA LYS A 44 -16.45 -30.44 -4.13
C LYS A 44 -16.45 -30.01 -2.65
N HIS A 45 -15.60 -29.04 -2.32
CA HIS A 45 -15.32 -28.60 -0.98
C HIS A 45 -15.98 -27.24 -0.74
N GLU A 46 -16.49 -27.04 0.47
CA GLU A 46 -17.01 -25.74 0.88
C GLU A 46 -15.85 -24.73 1.02
N PRO A 47 -16.08 -23.44 0.70
CA PRO A 47 -15.11 -22.40 0.97
C PRO A 47 -14.79 -22.30 2.46
N VAL A 48 -13.50 -22.15 2.80
CA VAL A 48 -13.02 -21.97 4.18
C VAL A 48 -12.22 -20.67 4.26
N SER A 49 -12.61 -19.77 5.15
CA SER A 49 -11.91 -18.51 5.42
C SER A 49 -10.57 -18.75 6.11
N LEU A 50 -9.60 -17.87 5.86
CA LEU A 50 -8.35 -17.82 6.61
C LEU A 50 -8.64 -17.57 8.11
N SER A 51 -7.82 -18.16 8.96
CA SER A 51 -7.79 -17.84 10.39
C SER A 51 -7.22 -16.44 10.63
N GLU A 52 -7.52 -15.88 11.81
CA GLU A 52 -7.00 -14.57 12.20
C GLU A 52 -5.46 -14.52 12.21
N VAL A 53 -4.80 -15.62 12.61
CA VAL A 53 -3.34 -15.68 12.66
C VAL A 53 -2.74 -15.65 11.26
N GLU A 54 -3.35 -16.34 10.29
CA GLU A 54 -2.91 -16.29 8.89
C GLU A 54 -3.07 -14.88 8.31
N GLU A 55 -4.22 -14.23 8.53
CA GLU A 55 -4.42 -12.84 8.10
C GLU A 55 -3.43 -11.89 8.77
N ALA A 56 -3.21 -12.03 10.08
CA ALA A 56 -2.26 -11.20 10.83
C ALA A 56 -0.84 -11.33 10.27
N ILE A 57 -0.38 -12.55 9.99
CA ILE A 57 0.95 -12.78 9.41
C ILE A 57 1.04 -12.20 7.99
N LEU A 58 0.05 -12.44 7.13
CA LEU A 58 0.04 -11.87 5.78
C LEU A 58 0.10 -10.34 5.80
N VAL A 59 -0.76 -9.71 6.59
CA VAL A 59 -0.81 -8.25 6.74
C VAL A 59 0.50 -7.71 7.28
N TRP A 60 1.03 -8.28 8.36
CA TRP A 60 2.25 -7.74 8.99
C TRP A 60 3.51 -8.01 8.17
N THR A 61 3.60 -9.13 7.46
CA THR A 61 4.69 -9.35 6.50
C THR A 61 4.59 -8.38 5.32
N GLY A 62 3.37 -8.06 4.88
CA GLY A 62 3.13 -7.11 3.79
C GLY A 62 3.54 -5.68 4.10
N LEU A 63 3.10 -5.08 5.21
CA LEU A 63 3.35 -3.66 5.52
C LEU A 63 3.53 -3.35 7.01
N GLY A 64 3.78 -4.37 7.84
CA GLY A 64 3.90 -4.25 9.30
C GLY A 64 5.04 -3.31 9.73
N ILE A 65 4.84 -2.58 10.84
CA ILE A 65 5.94 -1.87 11.51
C ILE A 65 6.79 -2.88 12.27
N LYS A 66 8.11 -2.75 12.15
CA LYS A 66 9.09 -3.67 12.77
C LYS A 66 10.02 -3.04 13.79
N GLY A 67 10.20 -1.72 13.78
CA GLY A 67 11.10 -1.00 14.68
C GLY A 67 11.39 0.41 14.16
N ILE A 68 12.45 1.05 14.67
CA ILE A 68 12.92 2.37 14.20
C ILE A 68 13.88 2.15 13.03
N ASN A 69 13.81 2.98 11.98
CA ASN A 69 14.74 2.94 10.84
C ASN A 69 16.12 3.50 11.25
N LEU A 70 17.17 3.25 10.45
CA LEU A 70 18.53 3.71 10.80
C LEU A 70 18.77 5.18 10.46
N SER A 71 18.07 5.71 9.46
CA SER A 71 18.19 7.08 8.98
C SER A 71 19.64 7.48 8.69
N ASP A 72 20.37 6.67 7.93
CA ASP A 72 21.79 6.84 7.61
C ASP A 72 22.06 7.90 6.51
N PHE A 73 21.37 9.04 6.61
CA PHE A 73 21.56 10.21 5.76
C PHE A 73 22.49 11.25 6.41
N PRO A 74 23.33 11.95 5.62
CA PRO A 74 23.98 13.17 6.09
C PRO A 74 22.92 14.21 6.47
N PRO A 75 22.84 14.63 7.75
CA PRO A 75 21.76 15.49 8.23
C PRO A 75 21.59 16.77 7.37
N HIS A 76 22.68 17.52 7.19
CA HIS A 76 22.70 18.78 6.45
C HIS A 76 22.37 18.67 4.96
N VAL A 77 22.36 17.48 4.36
CA VAL A 77 22.16 17.30 2.90
C VAL A 77 20.74 16.87 2.55
N GLY A 78 20.07 16.09 3.39
CA GLY A 78 18.78 15.54 2.95
C GLY A 78 18.06 14.62 3.93
N LEU A 79 18.45 14.56 5.20
CA LEU A 79 17.71 13.73 6.17
C LEU A 79 16.26 14.21 6.31
N ASP A 80 15.98 15.48 6.07
CA ASP A 80 14.62 16.01 6.05
C ASP A 80 13.78 15.49 4.86
N LEU A 81 14.32 14.68 3.94
CA LEU A 81 13.45 13.89 3.06
C LEU A 81 12.59 12.90 3.86
N GLU A 82 13.08 12.44 5.02
CA GLU A 82 12.36 11.53 5.91
C GLU A 82 11.22 12.25 6.64
N MET A 83 10.03 11.68 6.56
CA MET A 83 8.86 12.19 7.27
C MET A 83 8.80 11.74 8.74
N GLN A 84 9.43 10.61 9.07
CA GLN A 84 9.37 9.96 10.38
C GLN A 84 10.42 8.87 10.53
N PHE A 85 10.66 8.45 11.77
CA PHE A 85 11.65 7.45 12.13
C PHE A 85 11.03 6.06 12.34
N THR A 86 10.41 5.52 11.30
CA THR A 86 9.64 4.27 11.37
C THR A 86 10.11 3.27 10.32
N SER A 87 10.41 2.03 10.73
CA SER A 87 10.77 0.95 9.83
C SER A 87 9.58 0.00 9.61
N LYS A 88 9.19 -0.20 8.35
CA LYS A 88 8.22 -1.23 7.93
C LYS A 88 8.92 -2.45 7.33
N THR A 89 8.17 -3.53 7.09
CA THR A 89 8.65 -4.73 6.38
C THR A 89 8.90 -4.50 4.88
N ILE A 90 8.56 -3.33 4.36
CA ILE A 90 8.81 -2.88 2.99
C ILE A 90 9.64 -1.59 3.00
N PRO A 91 10.46 -1.35 1.97
CA PRO A 91 11.11 -0.06 1.79
C PRO A 91 10.09 1.03 1.45
N ALA A 92 10.36 2.28 1.85
CA ALA A 92 9.54 3.45 1.58
C ALA A 92 10.42 4.65 1.25
N LEU A 93 10.06 5.43 0.22
CA LEU A 93 10.83 6.61 -0.17
C LEU A 93 10.58 7.75 0.82
N GLY A 94 11.63 8.19 1.51
CA GLY A 94 11.55 9.26 2.51
C GLY A 94 10.66 8.92 3.72
N ASP A 95 10.49 7.63 4.00
CA ASP A 95 9.66 7.11 5.11
C ASP A 95 8.29 7.80 5.26
N VAL A 96 7.71 8.22 4.13
CA VAL A 96 6.41 8.91 4.10
C VAL A 96 5.33 7.98 4.68
N HIS A 97 5.40 6.69 4.36
CA HIS A 97 4.54 5.61 4.88
C HIS A 97 3.05 5.91 4.77
N ARG A 98 2.66 6.61 3.70
CA ARG A 98 1.27 6.99 3.37
C ARG A 98 0.57 5.94 2.51
N THR A 99 0.84 4.67 2.79
CA THR A 99 0.13 3.52 2.23
C THR A 99 -0.60 2.81 3.36
N GLU A 100 -1.94 2.77 3.27
CA GLU A 100 -2.80 2.02 4.18
C GLU A 100 -3.36 0.79 3.50
N LEU A 101 -3.53 -0.30 4.25
CA LEU A 101 -4.05 -1.54 3.69
C LEU A 101 -5.55 -1.67 3.95
N PHE A 102 -6.33 -1.71 2.87
CA PHE A 102 -7.71 -2.16 2.94
C PHE A 102 -7.76 -3.65 2.65
N TYR A 103 -8.60 -4.40 3.34
CA TYR A 103 -8.80 -5.80 2.97
C TYR A 103 -10.23 -6.26 3.27
N THR A 104 -10.63 -7.34 2.61
CA THR A 104 -11.96 -7.91 2.81
C THR A 104 -11.93 -9.43 2.80
N ASN A 105 -12.79 -10.02 3.63
CA ASN A 105 -13.05 -11.46 3.72
C ASN A 105 -14.57 -11.68 3.88
N ASP A 106 -15.00 -12.89 4.26
CA ASP A 106 -16.42 -13.22 4.43
C ASP A 106 -17.10 -12.46 5.58
N GLU A 107 -16.35 -12.11 6.62
CA GLU A 107 -16.89 -11.45 7.82
C GLU A 107 -17.01 -9.93 7.67
N GLY A 108 -16.16 -9.32 6.85
CA GLY A 108 -16.05 -7.87 6.82
C GLY A 108 -15.14 -7.28 5.76
N THR A 109 -15.23 -5.96 5.71
CA THR A 109 -14.30 -5.08 5.02
C THR A 109 -13.60 -4.23 6.07
N TYR A 110 -12.28 -4.16 6.01
CA TYR A 110 -11.43 -3.59 7.03
C TYR A 110 -10.39 -2.64 6.43
N MET A 111 -9.90 -1.74 7.28
CA MET A 111 -8.67 -0.97 7.06
C MET A 111 -7.67 -1.35 8.16
N ILE A 112 -6.42 -1.54 7.79
CA ILE A 112 -5.29 -1.63 8.71
C ILE A 112 -4.67 -0.24 8.75
N LYS A 113 -4.85 0.49 9.85
CA LYS A 113 -4.34 1.86 10.04
C LYS A 113 -2.92 1.83 10.61
N MET A 114 -1.96 2.18 9.77
CA MET A 114 -0.53 2.13 10.04
C MET A 114 0.08 3.52 10.19
N HIS A 115 -0.49 4.55 9.56
CA HIS A 115 0.11 5.88 9.55
C HIS A 115 0.26 6.49 10.96
N ASP A 116 -0.66 6.17 11.87
CA ASP A 116 -0.66 6.69 13.24
C ASP A 116 0.21 5.86 14.19
N LYS A 117 0.76 4.74 13.72
CA LYS A 117 1.48 3.78 14.57
C LYS A 117 2.97 4.13 14.59
N LYS A 118 3.55 4.17 15.80
CA LYS A 118 4.94 4.55 16.03
C LYS A 118 5.68 3.44 16.78
N PRO A 119 6.92 3.11 16.36
CA PRO A 119 7.76 2.19 17.11
C PRO A 119 8.40 2.88 18.33
N GLU A 120 8.30 2.27 19.50
CA GLU A 120 8.91 2.77 20.75
C GLU A 120 10.33 2.23 21.00
N ASP A 121 10.64 1.08 20.39
CA ASP A 121 11.92 0.40 20.52
C ASP A 121 12.64 0.35 19.18
N PHE A 122 13.95 0.59 19.23
CA PHE A 122 14.83 0.61 18.07
C PHE A 122 14.82 -0.72 17.35
N ARG A 123 15.03 -1.80 18.10
CA ARG A 123 15.03 -3.18 17.57
C ARG A 123 13.62 -3.70 17.33
N GLY A 124 12.65 -3.29 18.15
CA GLY A 124 11.24 -3.61 17.97
C GLY A 124 11.00 -5.11 17.90
N LEU A 125 10.34 -5.55 16.82
CA LEU A 125 9.99 -6.97 16.62
C LEU A 125 11.21 -7.88 16.49
N GLU A 126 12.35 -7.37 16.02
CA GLU A 126 13.54 -8.20 15.81
C GLU A 126 14.18 -8.63 17.15
N ALA A 127 14.00 -7.85 18.22
CA ALA A 127 14.52 -8.16 19.55
C ALA A 127 13.72 -9.26 20.27
N LEU A 128 12.50 -9.51 19.84
CA LEU A 128 11.62 -10.49 20.46
C LEU A 128 12.03 -11.91 20.04
N SER A 129 11.90 -12.85 20.99
CA SER A 129 11.88 -14.28 20.67
C SER A 129 10.76 -14.57 19.67
N LYS A 130 10.94 -15.62 18.87
CA LYS A 130 9.99 -16.09 17.87
C LYS A 130 8.52 -16.03 18.34
N GLU A 131 8.18 -16.71 19.44
CA GLU A 131 6.80 -16.78 19.97
C GLU A 131 6.25 -15.39 20.34
N LYS A 132 7.00 -14.63 21.13
CA LYS A 132 6.65 -13.25 21.52
C LYS A 132 6.49 -12.31 20.32
N ARG A 133 7.27 -12.53 19.25
CA ARG A 133 7.14 -11.76 18.02
C ARG A 133 5.78 -12.03 17.36
N ILE A 134 5.34 -13.28 17.29
CA ILE A 134 4.03 -13.61 16.74
C ILE A 134 2.91 -13.05 17.61
N ASP A 135 3.02 -13.21 18.94
CA ASP A 135 2.07 -12.59 19.88
C ASP A 135 1.92 -11.10 19.63
N LYS A 136 3.06 -10.39 19.48
CA LYS A 136 3.04 -8.95 19.23
C LYS A 136 2.50 -8.60 17.85
N ILE A 137 2.76 -9.41 16.82
CA ILE A 137 2.17 -9.22 15.48
C ILE A 137 0.64 -9.32 15.54
N VAL A 138 0.09 -10.35 16.18
CA VAL A 138 -1.37 -10.54 16.30
C VAL A 138 -2.01 -9.40 17.12
N GLU A 139 -1.35 -8.97 18.20
CA GLU A 139 -1.77 -7.81 18.99
C GLU A 139 -1.82 -6.53 18.12
N LEU A 140 -0.71 -6.20 17.46
CA LEU A 140 -0.61 -5.01 16.62
C LEU A 140 -1.60 -5.05 15.43
N PHE A 141 -1.82 -6.23 14.85
CA PHE A 141 -2.84 -6.42 13.82
C PHE A 141 -4.23 -6.06 14.34
N ARG A 142 -4.64 -6.58 15.51
CA ARG A 142 -5.94 -6.27 16.12
C ARG A 142 -6.06 -4.79 16.46
N GLU A 143 -5.03 -4.18 17.03
CA GLU A 143 -5.02 -2.75 17.39
C GLU A 143 -5.06 -1.81 16.18
N SER A 144 -4.64 -2.29 15.00
CA SER A 144 -4.60 -1.51 13.77
C SER A 144 -5.81 -1.77 12.88
N LYS A 145 -6.56 -2.85 13.13
CA LYS A 145 -7.71 -3.26 12.32
C LYS A 145 -8.96 -2.46 12.69
N ILE A 146 -9.44 -1.67 11.73
CA ILE A 146 -10.69 -0.92 11.79
C ILE A 146 -11.70 -1.57 10.86
N LYS A 147 -12.87 -1.97 11.39
CA LYS A 147 -13.97 -2.51 10.58
C LYS A 147 -14.70 -1.36 9.88
N ILE A 148 -14.82 -1.44 8.56
CA ILE A 148 -15.50 -0.46 7.70
C ILE A 148 -16.96 -0.89 7.46
N HIS A 149 -17.17 -2.19 7.22
CA HIS A 149 -18.47 -2.75 6.87
C HIS A 149 -18.57 -4.23 7.23
N ASP A 150 -19.79 -4.72 7.44
CA ASP A 150 -20.09 -6.14 7.62
C ASP A 150 -20.06 -6.89 6.28
N GLY A 151 -19.43 -8.06 6.27
CA GLY A 151 -19.27 -8.85 5.07
C GLY A 151 -18.33 -8.27 4.01
N ARG A 152 -18.26 -9.01 2.91
CA ARG A 152 -17.35 -8.78 1.80
C ARG A 152 -17.60 -7.43 1.11
N ALA A 153 -16.53 -6.76 0.71
CA ALA A 153 -16.63 -5.52 -0.06
C ALA A 153 -17.38 -5.76 -1.38
N ASP A 154 -18.29 -4.85 -1.70
CA ASP A 154 -18.99 -4.82 -2.99
C ASP A 154 -18.04 -4.33 -4.08
N LEU A 155 -17.23 -5.26 -4.58
CA LEU A 155 -16.24 -5.04 -5.63
C LEU A 155 -16.79 -5.44 -7.02
N PRO A 156 -16.21 -4.90 -8.11
CA PRO A 156 -16.65 -5.22 -9.46
C PRO A 156 -16.61 -6.69 -9.82
N SER A 157 -17.70 -7.15 -10.43
CA SER A 157 -17.87 -8.55 -10.88
C SER A 157 -18.05 -8.68 -12.40
N LYS A 158 -17.71 -7.63 -13.16
CA LYS A 158 -17.72 -7.60 -14.64
C LYS A 158 -16.83 -6.48 -15.20
N PRO A 159 -16.42 -6.54 -16.47
CA PRO A 159 -15.80 -5.41 -17.15
C PRO A 159 -16.74 -4.18 -17.21
N PRO A 160 -16.19 -2.95 -17.22
CA PRO A 160 -14.76 -2.62 -17.21
C PRO A 160 -14.14 -2.58 -15.81
N GLY A 161 -14.90 -2.85 -14.74
CA GLY A 161 -14.41 -2.72 -13.36
C GLY A 161 -13.36 -3.77 -12.96
N ILE A 162 -13.39 -4.95 -13.57
CA ILE A 162 -12.37 -6.00 -13.40
C ILE A 162 -12.07 -6.69 -14.75
N ALA A 163 -10.81 -7.04 -14.99
CA ALA A 163 -10.38 -7.80 -16.15
C ALA A 163 -11.02 -9.20 -16.17
N ALA A 164 -11.56 -9.60 -17.33
CA ALA A 164 -12.43 -10.77 -17.45
C ALA A 164 -11.81 -12.10 -16.96
N HIS A 165 -10.48 -12.25 -17.05
CA HIS A 165 -9.79 -13.46 -16.62
C HIS A 165 -9.77 -13.69 -15.10
N ASN A 166 -10.19 -12.71 -14.30
CA ASN A 166 -10.25 -12.78 -12.83
C ASN A 166 -11.68 -12.97 -12.28
N LEU A 167 -12.71 -12.96 -13.14
CA LEU A 167 -14.13 -12.98 -12.72
C LEU A 167 -14.54 -14.23 -11.94
N TRP A 168 -13.91 -15.35 -12.27
CA TRP A 168 -14.27 -16.66 -11.75
C TRP A 168 -13.72 -16.91 -10.34
N ASN A 169 -12.63 -16.24 -9.94
CA ASN A 169 -11.93 -16.55 -8.68
C ASN A 169 -11.65 -15.37 -7.75
N VAL A 170 -11.73 -14.12 -8.21
CA VAL A 170 -11.44 -12.98 -7.33
C VAL A 170 -12.61 -12.64 -6.42
N ASN A 171 -12.31 -12.33 -5.16
CA ASN A 171 -13.28 -11.88 -4.15
C ASN A 171 -14.46 -12.87 -3.99
N LYS A 172 -14.15 -14.17 -3.94
CA LYS A 172 -15.11 -15.26 -3.73
C LYS A 172 -15.18 -15.65 -2.25
N PRO A 173 -16.23 -16.37 -1.80
CA PRO A 173 -16.28 -16.93 -0.46
C PRO A 173 -14.99 -17.68 -0.08
N GLY A 174 -14.60 -17.64 1.19
CA GLY A 174 -13.36 -18.23 1.73
C GLY A 174 -12.07 -17.48 1.38
N THR A 175 -12.12 -16.41 0.57
CA THR A 175 -10.93 -15.65 0.16
C THR A 175 -10.75 -14.36 0.97
N SER A 176 -9.49 -13.97 1.22
CA SER A 176 -9.12 -12.64 1.71
C SER A 176 -8.44 -11.85 0.59
N VAL A 177 -8.91 -10.62 0.32
CA VAL A 177 -8.38 -9.74 -0.73
C VAL A 177 -7.78 -8.50 -0.09
N PHE A 178 -6.49 -8.27 -0.31
CA PHE A 178 -5.66 -7.19 0.23
C PHE A 178 -5.42 -6.10 -0.83
N MET A 179 -5.71 -4.85 -0.49
CA MET A 179 -5.85 -3.69 -1.37
C MET A 179 -5.11 -2.47 -0.77
N PRO A 180 -3.80 -2.30 -1.00
CA PRO A 180 -3.04 -1.16 -0.52
C PRO A 180 -3.43 0.11 -1.27
N VAL A 181 -3.81 1.14 -0.54
CA VAL A 181 -4.13 2.46 -1.08
C VAL A 181 -3.06 3.45 -0.62
N THR A 182 -2.38 4.08 -1.58
CA THR A 182 -1.31 5.05 -1.33
C THR A 182 -1.83 6.46 -1.56
N ASP A 183 -1.61 7.36 -0.61
CA ASP A 183 -1.83 8.79 -0.80
C ASP A 183 -0.61 9.42 -1.51
N LEU A 184 -0.73 9.62 -2.82
CA LEU A 184 0.32 10.23 -3.63
C LEU A 184 0.45 11.73 -3.42
N SER A 185 -0.56 12.41 -2.87
CA SER A 185 -0.49 13.86 -2.66
C SER A 185 0.53 14.21 -1.58
N ALA A 186 0.50 13.53 -0.42
CA ALA A 186 1.51 13.67 0.63
C ALA A 186 2.93 13.43 0.10
N CYS A 187 3.06 12.34 -0.63
CA CYS A 187 4.31 11.87 -1.22
C CYS A 187 4.91 12.90 -2.19
N ILE A 188 4.11 13.47 -3.09
CA ILE A 188 4.57 14.45 -4.08
C ILE A 188 4.86 15.81 -3.43
N ILE A 189 4.07 16.26 -2.45
CA ILE A 189 4.37 17.49 -1.72
C ILE A 189 5.70 17.35 -0.97
N ASN A 190 5.96 16.21 -0.31
CA ASN A 190 7.24 15.97 0.38
C ASN A 190 8.43 16.04 -0.60
N LEU A 191 8.30 15.47 -1.80
CA LEU A 191 9.32 15.60 -2.83
C LEU A 191 9.46 17.04 -3.32
N TYR A 192 8.38 17.78 -3.54
CA TYR A 192 8.51 19.20 -3.90
C TYR A 192 9.28 20.00 -2.82
N LEU A 193 9.04 19.74 -1.54
CA LEU A 193 9.83 20.35 -0.45
C LEU A 193 11.31 19.99 -0.58
N PHE A 194 11.62 18.71 -0.81
CA PHE A 194 13.00 18.26 -1.00
C PHE A 194 13.68 18.89 -2.24
N TYR A 195 12.98 18.98 -3.37
CA TYR A 195 13.49 19.61 -4.59
C TYR A 195 13.61 21.13 -4.48
N MET A 196 12.90 21.72 -3.52
CA MET A 196 13.08 23.11 -3.11
C MET A 196 14.11 23.23 -1.97
N ARG A 197 15.15 22.38 -1.90
CA ARG A 197 16.34 22.63 -1.06
C ARG A 197 17.41 23.47 -1.80
N PRO A 198 18.33 24.16 -1.09
CA PRO A 198 19.28 25.10 -1.71
C PRO A 198 20.20 24.48 -2.77
N ASP A 199 20.51 23.20 -2.63
CA ASP A 199 21.34 22.40 -3.54
C ASP A 199 20.58 21.87 -4.77
N HIS A 200 19.24 21.94 -4.76
CA HIS A 200 18.37 21.44 -5.81
C HIS A 200 17.74 22.58 -6.64
N ARG A 201 16.92 23.43 -6.03
CA ARG A 201 16.22 24.59 -6.65
C ARG A 201 15.67 24.33 -8.05
N PHE A 202 15.01 23.18 -8.25
CA PHE A 202 14.52 22.76 -9.57
C PHE A 202 13.46 23.72 -10.14
N ASN A 203 13.55 23.98 -11.43
CA ASN A 203 12.57 24.74 -12.19
C ASN A 203 11.54 23.80 -12.83
N PHE A 204 10.43 23.55 -12.14
CA PHE A 204 9.32 22.82 -12.72
C PHE A 204 8.65 23.62 -13.85
N VAL A 205 8.22 22.95 -14.92
CA VAL A 205 7.53 23.58 -16.06
C VAL A 205 6.36 22.73 -16.51
N ASP A 206 5.27 23.39 -16.92
CA ASP A 206 4.09 22.73 -17.45
C ASP A 206 4.17 22.61 -18.98
N GLU A 207 4.51 21.41 -19.45
CA GLU A 207 4.65 21.08 -20.86
C GLU A 207 3.32 21.10 -21.64
N LEU A 208 2.18 20.92 -20.98
CA LEU A 208 0.87 20.98 -21.62
C LEU A 208 0.37 22.41 -21.81
N HIS A 209 1.03 23.37 -21.15
CA HIS A 209 0.72 24.79 -21.23
C HIS A 209 1.93 25.62 -21.68
N GLY A 210 2.66 25.11 -22.67
CA GLY A 210 3.72 25.86 -23.35
C GLY A 210 5.00 26.04 -22.53
N MET A 211 5.34 25.06 -21.69
CA MET A 211 6.51 25.09 -20.79
C MET A 211 6.45 26.24 -19.77
N ARG A 212 5.26 26.68 -19.40
CA ARG A 212 5.09 27.78 -18.44
C ARG A 212 5.55 27.37 -17.04
N PRO A 213 6.21 28.25 -16.27
CA PRO A 213 6.45 28.01 -14.86
C PRO A 213 5.12 27.90 -14.07
N PRO A 214 4.91 26.84 -13.28
CA PRO A 214 3.67 26.58 -12.55
C PRO A 214 3.54 27.50 -11.34
N GLY A 215 3.07 28.73 -11.54
CA GLY A 215 3.00 29.75 -10.47
C GLY A 215 4.36 30.32 -10.08
N THR A 216 5.47 29.89 -10.70
CA THR A 216 6.83 30.16 -10.22
C THR A 216 7.66 31.19 -11.00
N ALA A 217 7.05 31.90 -11.97
CA ALA A 217 7.78 32.83 -12.83
C ALA A 217 8.51 33.96 -12.06
N SER A 218 7.93 34.48 -10.98
CA SER A 218 8.58 35.48 -10.13
C SER A 218 9.79 34.95 -9.37
N TRP A 219 9.80 33.66 -9.01
CA TRP A 219 10.91 33.02 -8.30
C TRP A 219 12.11 32.79 -9.21
N LEU A 220 11.86 32.42 -10.48
CA LEU A 220 12.90 32.41 -11.52
C LEU A 220 13.50 33.80 -11.73
N LYS A 221 12.67 34.84 -11.86
CA LYS A 221 13.15 36.22 -12.05
C LYS A 221 14.02 36.71 -10.89
N LYS A 222 13.73 36.26 -9.66
CA LYS A 222 14.51 36.59 -8.46
C LYS A 222 15.79 35.75 -8.31
N GLY A 223 16.02 34.77 -9.19
CA GLY A 223 17.16 33.86 -9.11
C GLY A 223 17.04 32.82 -7.98
N PHE A 224 15.84 32.62 -7.42
CA PHE A 224 15.63 31.61 -6.38
C PHE A 224 15.64 30.20 -6.97
N LEU A 225 15.02 30.01 -8.13
CA LEU A 225 15.02 28.75 -8.88
C LEU A 225 16.15 28.75 -9.92
N ASN A 226 16.74 27.58 -10.16
CA ASN A 226 17.76 27.40 -11.18
C ASN A 226 17.11 27.16 -12.54
N GLU A 227 17.17 28.16 -13.42
CA GLU A 227 16.60 28.11 -14.77
C GLU A 227 17.12 26.92 -15.60
N GLY A 228 18.38 26.51 -15.40
CA GLY A 228 19.00 25.38 -16.10
C GLY A 228 18.56 24.01 -15.59
N MET A 229 18.02 23.90 -14.38
CA MET A 229 17.54 22.65 -13.78
C MET A 229 16.05 22.45 -14.03
N ARG A 230 15.68 22.43 -15.32
CA ARG A 230 14.30 22.34 -15.76
C ARG A 230 13.76 20.91 -15.67
N MET A 231 12.56 20.73 -15.09
CA MET A 231 11.86 19.43 -15.03
C MET A 231 10.38 19.59 -15.43
N PRO A 232 9.91 18.95 -16.52
CA PRO A 232 8.50 18.93 -16.89
C PRO A 232 7.60 18.29 -15.81
N LEU A 233 6.36 18.74 -15.67
CA LEU A 233 5.44 18.26 -14.62
C LEU A 233 5.04 16.79 -14.83
N ILE A 234 4.83 16.35 -16.08
CA ILE A 234 4.51 14.93 -16.35
C ILE A 234 5.72 14.06 -16.00
N GLU A 235 6.94 14.50 -16.37
CA GLU A 235 8.16 13.77 -16.02
C GLU A 235 8.34 13.68 -14.50
N ALA A 236 8.19 14.83 -13.80
CA ALA A 236 8.29 14.90 -12.35
C ALA A 236 7.30 13.94 -11.69
N GLU A 237 6.02 14.05 -12.05
CA GLU A 237 4.97 13.26 -11.42
C GLU A 237 5.12 11.76 -11.70
N LEU A 238 5.44 11.36 -12.94
CA LEU A 238 5.73 9.96 -13.28
C LEU A 238 6.90 9.42 -12.47
N ARG A 239 7.99 10.17 -12.35
CA ARG A 239 9.17 9.79 -11.57
C ARG A 239 8.82 9.62 -10.09
N PHE A 240 8.10 10.58 -9.53
CA PHE A 240 7.73 10.62 -8.12
C PHE A 240 6.75 9.51 -7.78
N ALA A 241 5.65 9.39 -8.53
CA ALA A 241 4.63 8.38 -8.31
C ALA A 241 5.20 6.96 -8.39
N ASN A 242 6.07 6.67 -9.36
CA ASN A 242 6.69 5.34 -9.49
C ASN A 242 7.51 4.94 -8.24
N GLY A 243 8.18 5.89 -7.58
CA GLY A 243 8.90 5.63 -6.34
C GLY A 243 7.99 5.15 -5.20
N TYR A 244 6.81 5.77 -5.07
CA TYR A 244 5.86 5.44 -4.00
C TYR A 244 4.96 4.24 -4.33
N ILE A 245 4.59 4.06 -5.60
CA ILE A 245 3.78 2.90 -6.03
C ILE A 245 4.57 1.59 -5.86
N ALA A 246 5.90 1.65 -5.87
CA ALA A 246 6.74 0.49 -5.60
C ALA A 246 6.46 -0.16 -4.23
N GLU A 247 6.03 0.60 -3.22
CA GLU A 247 5.63 0.07 -1.91
C GLU A 247 4.56 -1.02 -2.04
N GLN A 248 3.55 -0.80 -2.90
CA GLN A 248 2.48 -1.77 -3.14
C GLN A 248 3.01 -3.06 -3.77
N ALA A 249 4.00 -2.96 -4.66
CA ALA A 249 4.62 -4.12 -5.30
C ALA A 249 5.48 -4.93 -4.30
N PHE A 250 6.27 -4.25 -3.46
CA PHE A 250 7.04 -4.91 -2.39
C PHE A 250 6.14 -5.56 -1.35
N MET A 251 5.07 -4.88 -0.94
CA MET A 251 4.05 -5.44 -0.06
C MET A 251 3.46 -6.73 -0.66
N GLY A 252 3.06 -6.65 -1.93
CA GLY A 252 2.51 -7.79 -2.65
C GLY A 252 3.47 -8.96 -2.77
N GLN A 253 4.75 -8.69 -3.04
CA GLN A 253 5.79 -9.71 -3.11
C GLN A 253 6.03 -10.39 -1.75
N ASN A 254 6.13 -9.61 -0.67
CA ASN A 254 6.28 -10.13 0.68
C ASN A 254 5.10 -11.04 1.07
N MET A 255 3.87 -10.59 0.81
CA MET A 255 2.67 -11.41 1.03
C MET A 255 2.69 -12.68 0.17
N ALA A 256 3.11 -12.61 -1.10
CA ALA A 256 3.19 -13.79 -1.95
C ALA A 256 4.20 -14.83 -1.44
N LEU A 257 5.32 -14.39 -0.88
CA LEU A 257 6.27 -15.28 -0.20
C LEU A 257 5.68 -15.86 1.08
N ALA A 258 4.98 -15.05 1.89
CA ALA A 258 4.29 -15.53 3.08
C ALA A 258 3.20 -16.56 2.76
N LEU A 259 2.45 -16.41 1.67
CA LEU A 259 1.49 -17.43 1.23
C LEU A 259 2.18 -18.79 1.01
N GLN A 260 3.37 -18.79 0.39
CA GLN A 260 4.15 -20.01 0.19
C GLN A 260 4.58 -20.63 1.53
N THR A 261 5.04 -19.84 2.49
CA THR A 261 5.46 -20.36 3.80
C THR A 261 4.30 -20.80 4.66
N LEU A 262 3.11 -20.23 4.49
CA LEU A 262 1.89 -20.66 5.19
C LEU A 262 1.24 -21.90 4.54
N GLY A 263 1.62 -22.26 3.32
CA GLY A 263 0.96 -23.36 2.58
C GLY A 263 -0.35 -22.93 1.93
N LEU A 264 -0.51 -21.63 1.67
CA LEU A 264 -1.72 -21.04 1.11
C LEU A 264 -1.62 -20.83 -0.40
N GLY A 265 -2.80 -20.73 -1.00
CA GLY A 265 -3.01 -20.32 -2.38
C GLY A 265 -3.18 -18.81 -2.45
N GLY A 266 -2.86 -18.24 -3.62
CA GLY A 266 -3.00 -16.82 -3.85
C GLY A 266 -2.05 -16.30 -4.92
N TRP A 267 -2.21 -15.00 -5.24
CA TRP A 267 -1.34 -14.31 -6.17
C TRP A 267 -1.43 -12.79 -6.00
N LEU A 268 -0.33 -12.12 -6.37
CA LEU A 268 -0.28 -10.68 -6.63
C LEU A 268 -0.83 -10.41 -8.04
N PHE A 269 -1.72 -9.42 -8.18
CA PHE A 269 -2.24 -9.01 -9.47
C PHE A 269 -2.55 -7.52 -9.56
N SER A 270 -2.65 -7.06 -10.80
CA SER A 270 -3.46 -5.91 -11.17
C SER A 270 -4.63 -6.43 -12.02
N GLY A 271 -5.70 -5.64 -12.16
CA GLY A 271 -6.81 -6.07 -13.01
C GLY A 271 -8.15 -5.47 -12.62
N PHE A 272 -8.27 -4.87 -11.44
CA PHE A 272 -9.36 -3.97 -11.14
C PHE A 272 -9.06 -2.55 -11.64
N ALA A 273 -10.12 -1.83 -11.96
CA ALA A 273 -10.07 -0.38 -12.14
C ALA A 273 -10.31 0.31 -10.79
N SER A 274 -9.36 1.15 -10.36
CA SER A 274 -9.40 1.90 -9.08
C SER A 274 -10.70 2.68 -8.90
N MET A 275 -11.17 3.33 -9.97
CA MET A 275 -12.45 4.03 -10.04
C MET A 275 -13.60 3.22 -9.42
N PHE A 276 -13.70 1.93 -9.74
CA PHE A 276 -14.79 1.10 -9.24
C PHE A 276 -14.50 0.53 -7.86
N MET A 277 -13.26 0.08 -7.60
CA MET A 277 -12.88 -0.48 -6.29
C MET A 277 -13.01 0.53 -5.17
N LEU A 278 -12.67 1.78 -5.43
CA LEU A 278 -12.73 2.84 -4.44
C LEU A 278 -14.16 3.40 -4.30
N GLY A 279 -15.08 3.09 -5.21
CA GLY A 279 -16.50 3.45 -5.11
C GLY A 279 -16.93 4.69 -5.92
N GLY A 280 -16.20 5.03 -6.98
CA GLY A 280 -16.46 6.21 -7.82
C GLY A 280 -17.58 6.03 -8.85
N THR A 281 -18.34 4.94 -8.78
CA THR A 281 -19.44 4.64 -9.71
C THR A 281 -20.68 4.20 -8.95
N PRO A 282 -21.90 4.41 -9.48
CA PRO A 282 -23.12 3.97 -8.82
C PRO A 282 -23.33 2.45 -8.85
N PHE A 283 -22.47 1.70 -9.56
CA PHE A 283 -22.65 0.26 -9.77
C PHE A 283 -22.14 -0.60 -8.62
N HIS A 284 -21.16 -0.09 -7.88
CA HIS A 284 -20.51 -0.78 -6.78
C HIS A 284 -20.15 0.23 -5.71
N ARG A 285 -20.45 -0.10 -4.45
CA ARG A 285 -20.05 0.74 -3.31
C ARG A 285 -18.51 0.80 -3.17
N GLY A 286 -17.81 -0.26 -3.59
CA GLY A 286 -16.37 -0.37 -3.41
C GLY A 286 -15.96 -0.23 -1.95
N LEU A 287 -14.82 0.43 -1.72
CA LEU A 287 -14.30 0.78 -0.40
C LEU A 287 -14.93 2.06 0.19
N GLY A 288 -15.81 2.72 -0.56
CA GLY A 288 -16.55 3.92 -0.12
C GLY A 288 -15.64 5.12 0.12
N PHE A 289 -14.76 5.42 -0.84
CA PHE A 289 -14.01 6.66 -0.88
C PHE A 289 -14.88 7.78 -1.46
N ARG A 290 -14.61 9.01 -1.02
CA ARG A 290 -15.08 10.24 -1.62
C ARG A 290 -14.35 10.48 -2.94
N PHE A 291 -15.12 10.84 -3.95
CA PHE A 291 -14.61 11.25 -5.26
C PHE A 291 -14.89 12.73 -5.52
N ILE A 292 -14.00 13.38 -6.25
CA ILE A 292 -14.27 14.68 -6.88
C ILE A 292 -14.23 14.54 -8.39
N THR A 293 -14.93 15.42 -9.10
CA THR A 293 -14.77 15.58 -10.55
C THR A 293 -13.87 16.78 -10.80
N PRO A 294 -12.71 16.62 -11.47
CA PRO A 294 -11.79 17.72 -11.70
C PRO A 294 -12.40 18.84 -12.56
N GLU A 295 -12.31 20.09 -12.09
CA GLU A 295 -12.64 21.29 -12.86
C GLU A 295 -11.41 21.80 -13.62
N ILE A 296 -11.21 21.33 -14.85
CA ILE A 296 -10.03 21.67 -15.67
C ILE A 296 -10.16 23.08 -16.26
N LYS A 297 -9.12 23.90 -16.12
CA LYS A 297 -9.01 25.20 -16.79
C LYS A 297 -8.17 25.05 -18.06
N GLY A 298 -8.83 24.98 -19.21
CA GLY A 298 -8.18 24.90 -20.53
C GLY A 298 -8.54 23.63 -21.29
N GLU A 299 -7.73 23.27 -22.28
CA GLU A 299 -8.00 22.13 -23.18
C GLU A 299 -7.28 20.83 -22.74
N SER A 300 -6.38 20.91 -21.76
CA SER A 300 -5.49 19.82 -21.34
C SER A 300 -5.77 19.37 -19.90
N GLY A 301 -6.04 18.09 -19.69
CA GLY A 301 -6.25 17.50 -18.36
C GLY A 301 -7.07 16.20 -18.43
N ASN A 302 -7.20 15.52 -17.28
CA ASN A 302 -8.02 14.30 -17.17
C ASN A 302 -9.32 14.59 -16.41
N PRO A 303 -10.48 14.62 -17.10
CA PRO A 303 -11.76 14.99 -16.48
C PRO A 303 -12.40 13.85 -15.67
N ASN A 304 -11.78 12.66 -15.64
CA ASN A 304 -12.34 11.52 -14.92
C ASN A 304 -12.36 11.80 -13.42
N PRO A 305 -13.43 11.41 -12.71
CA PRO A 305 -13.49 11.51 -11.26
C PRO A 305 -12.33 10.78 -10.57
N VAL A 306 -11.91 11.31 -9.42
CA VAL A 306 -10.75 10.78 -8.67
C VAL A 306 -11.08 10.61 -7.21
N ALA A 307 -10.61 9.52 -6.62
CA ALA A 307 -10.71 9.30 -5.19
C ALA A 307 -9.75 10.25 -4.46
N VAL A 308 -10.28 11.02 -3.50
CA VAL A 308 -9.52 11.98 -2.69
C VAL A 308 -9.38 11.54 -1.24
N GLY A 309 -10.18 10.56 -0.79
CA GLY A 309 -10.04 10.04 0.56
C GLY A 309 -11.24 9.23 1.01
N LYS A 310 -11.09 8.60 2.17
CA LYS A 310 -12.16 8.01 2.96
C LYS A 310 -12.36 8.87 4.20
N ASP A 311 -13.56 9.46 4.29
CA ASP A 311 -13.90 10.43 5.33
C ASP A 311 -13.56 9.92 6.73
N ASP A 312 -12.99 10.80 7.55
CA ASP A 312 -12.56 10.58 8.94
C ASP A 312 -11.55 9.43 9.14
N MET A 313 -11.02 8.84 8.06
CA MET A 313 -10.15 7.67 8.13
C MET A 313 -8.80 7.89 7.46
N PHE A 314 -8.79 8.19 6.16
CA PHE A 314 -7.57 8.28 5.36
C PHE A 314 -7.81 9.08 4.08
N HIS A 315 -7.19 10.25 3.97
CA HIS A 315 -7.44 11.17 2.85
C HIS A 315 -6.16 11.84 2.35
N ALA A 316 -6.23 12.29 1.11
CA ALA A 316 -5.19 13.07 0.45
C ALA A 316 -5.03 14.45 1.08
N PHE A 317 -3.83 15.01 0.95
CA PHE A 317 -3.49 16.41 1.12
C PHE A 317 -3.90 17.22 -0.11
N CYS A 318 -5.20 17.29 -0.33
CA CYS A 318 -5.80 18.17 -1.33
C CYS A 318 -7.25 18.52 -0.93
N PRO A 319 -7.88 19.50 -1.60
CA PRO A 319 -9.31 19.70 -1.47
C PRO A 319 -10.11 18.43 -1.81
N PRO A 320 -11.27 18.21 -1.15
CA PRO A 320 -11.95 19.12 -0.23
C PRO A 320 -11.54 18.97 1.25
N TYR A 321 -10.55 18.14 1.58
CA TYR A 321 -10.11 17.96 2.97
C TYR A 321 -9.30 19.15 3.49
N TYR A 322 -8.73 19.91 2.58
CA TYR A 322 -8.09 21.20 2.83
C TYR A 322 -8.74 22.25 1.93
N LYS A 323 -8.82 23.50 2.38
CA LYS A 323 -9.45 24.60 1.63
C LYS A 323 -8.79 24.83 0.28
N ASP A 324 -7.46 24.77 0.25
CA ASP A 324 -6.63 24.94 -0.93
C ASP A 324 -5.33 24.12 -0.78
N MET A 325 -4.52 24.07 -1.85
CA MET A 325 -3.24 23.37 -1.77
C MET A 325 -2.22 24.09 -0.90
N GLY A 326 -2.40 25.39 -0.63
CA GLY A 326 -1.57 26.13 0.31
C GLY A 326 -1.70 25.59 1.73
N GLU A 327 -2.93 25.37 2.18
CA GLU A 327 -3.25 24.74 3.47
C GLU A 327 -2.79 23.27 3.51
N ALA A 328 -2.97 22.53 2.41
CA ALA A 328 -2.51 21.14 2.35
C ALA A 328 -0.99 21.00 2.50
N VAL A 329 -0.21 21.90 1.89
CA VAL A 329 1.26 21.93 2.02
C VAL A 329 1.67 22.27 3.45
N GLU A 330 1.04 23.25 4.09
CA GLU A 330 1.29 23.57 5.52
C GLU A 330 0.98 22.37 6.40
N ALA A 331 -0.19 21.74 6.22
CA ALA A 331 -0.62 20.61 7.03
C ALA A 331 0.35 19.42 6.93
N LEU A 332 0.88 19.14 5.74
CA LEU A 332 1.90 18.09 5.59
C LEU A 332 3.22 18.48 6.26
N ASN A 333 3.66 19.73 6.09
CA ASN A 333 4.87 20.23 6.74
C ASN A 333 4.74 20.16 8.28
N ASP A 334 3.62 20.60 8.83
CA ASP A 334 3.33 20.52 10.26
C ASP A 334 3.31 19.06 10.75
N LEU A 335 2.68 18.15 10.00
CA LEU A 335 2.68 16.73 10.30
C LEU A 335 4.11 16.16 10.37
N LYS A 336 4.97 16.51 9.40
CA LYS A 336 6.37 16.08 9.40
C LYS A 336 7.09 16.51 10.67
N TRP A 337 7.03 17.79 11.01
CA TRP A 337 7.78 18.31 12.15
C TRP A 337 7.20 17.85 13.49
N ALA A 338 5.87 17.70 13.60
CA ALA A 338 5.23 17.07 14.74
C ALA A 338 5.65 15.59 14.89
N ASN A 339 5.82 14.87 13.78
CA ASN A 339 6.36 13.51 13.81
C ASN A 339 7.81 13.52 14.32
N TRP A 340 8.67 14.37 13.79
CA TRP A 340 10.06 14.47 14.24
C TRP A 340 10.20 14.81 15.72
N GLU A 341 9.31 15.64 16.25
CA GLU A 341 9.29 16.02 17.68
C GLU A 341 8.78 14.89 18.59
N SER A 342 7.93 13.99 18.08
CA SER A 342 7.30 12.93 18.87
C SER A 342 7.91 11.55 18.70
N HIS A 343 8.62 11.29 17.60
CA HIS A 343 9.25 10.00 17.34
C HIS A 343 10.58 9.88 18.07
N LYS A 344 10.86 8.67 18.55
CA LYS A 344 12.19 8.31 19.03
C LYS A 344 13.13 8.14 17.84
N MET A 345 14.22 8.91 17.82
CA MET A 345 15.24 8.83 16.76
C MET A 345 16.23 7.68 17.00
N PRO A 346 16.87 7.15 15.94
CA PRO A 346 17.81 6.03 16.05
C PRO A 346 19.18 6.40 16.61
N TYR A 347 19.46 7.69 16.80
CA TYR A 347 20.79 8.20 17.11
C TYR A 347 21.11 8.17 18.60
N LYS A 348 22.38 7.95 18.93
CA LYS A 348 22.90 8.14 20.30
C LYS A 348 22.98 9.62 20.71
N ASN A 349 23.07 10.53 19.74
CA ASN A 349 23.05 11.98 19.92
C ASN A 349 22.01 12.61 18.96
N PRO A 350 20.70 12.44 19.22
CA PRO A 350 19.65 13.03 18.39
C PRO A 350 19.75 14.56 18.32
N GLU A 351 20.12 15.22 19.41
CA GLU A 351 20.21 16.68 19.48
C GLU A 351 21.27 17.22 18.50
N GLY A 352 22.44 16.59 18.45
CA GLY A 352 23.49 16.97 17.50
C GLY A 352 23.11 16.70 16.04
N VAL A 353 22.32 15.66 15.77
CA VAL A 353 21.78 15.44 14.42
C VAL A 353 20.77 16.52 14.05
N LEU A 354 19.83 16.84 14.94
CA LEU A 354 18.80 17.85 14.73
C LEU A 354 19.36 19.26 14.53
N GLN A 355 20.49 19.59 15.16
CA GLN A 355 21.18 20.89 14.97
C GLN A 355 21.66 21.12 13.54
N GLU A 356 21.92 20.05 12.80
CA GLU A 356 22.39 20.08 11.40
C GLU A 356 21.23 20.06 10.39
N ILE A 357 19.98 20.04 10.86
CA ILE A 357 18.79 20.02 10.00
C ILE A 357 18.21 21.42 9.89
N GLU A 358 18.28 21.95 8.67
CA GLU A 358 17.58 23.19 8.32
C GLU A 358 16.12 22.87 8.00
N ARG A 359 15.19 23.48 8.74
CA ARG A 359 13.77 23.46 8.37
C ARG A 359 13.55 24.30 7.12
N PRO A 360 12.60 23.94 6.24
CA PRO A 360 12.22 24.74 5.08
C PRO A 360 11.98 26.20 5.47
N SER A 361 12.64 27.09 4.74
CA SER A 361 12.41 28.52 4.80
C SER A 361 11.00 28.89 4.31
N LYS A 362 10.57 30.11 4.63
CA LYS A 362 9.27 30.62 4.19
C LYS A 362 9.18 30.69 2.67
N GLU A 363 10.28 31.02 2.01
CA GLU A 363 10.40 31.05 0.55
C GLU A 363 10.25 29.66 -0.06
N GLU A 364 10.91 28.63 0.50
CA GLU A 364 10.80 27.25 0.01
C GLU A 364 9.37 26.73 0.14
N LEU A 365 8.75 26.93 1.31
CA LEU A 365 7.35 26.60 1.52
C LEU A 365 6.44 27.33 0.54
N GLN A 366 6.65 28.64 0.34
CA GLN A 366 5.80 29.42 -0.56
C GLN A 366 5.92 28.95 -2.02
N VAL A 367 7.13 28.61 -2.49
CA VAL A 367 7.30 28.06 -3.85
C VAL A 367 6.52 26.74 -4.02
N VAL A 368 6.59 25.84 -3.04
CA VAL A 368 5.84 24.57 -3.10
C VAL A 368 4.32 24.83 -3.13
N LYS A 369 3.83 25.78 -2.33
CA LYS A 369 2.42 26.20 -2.39
C LYS A 369 2.04 26.77 -3.75
N ASP A 370 2.89 27.59 -4.36
CA ASP A 370 2.62 28.19 -5.67
C ASP A 370 2.52 27.10 -6.75
N ILE A 371 3.41 26.10 -6.73
CA ILE A 371 3.37 24.94 -7.63
C ILE A 371 2.09 24.13 -7.41
N CYS A 372 1.79 23.77 -6.17
CA CYS A 372 0.66 22.90 -5.86
C CYS A 372 -0.68 23.58 -6.15
N ASN A 373 -0.83 24.87 -5.79
CA ASN A 373 -2.02 25.65 -6.14
C ASN A 373 -2.16 25.79 -7.65
N TYR A 374 -1.07 26.09 -8.37
CA TYR A 374 -1.11 26.13 -9.83
C TYR A 374 -1.62 24.81 -10.43
N VAL A 375 -1.10 23.67 -9.95
CA VAL A 375 -1.52 22.35 -10.42
C VAL A 375 -3.01 22.14 -10.19
N TYR A 376 -3.48 22.35 -8.95
CA TYR A 376 -4.89 22.17 -8.62
C TYR A 376 -5.79 23.13 -9.40
N ASP A 377 -5.41 24.40 -9.50
CA ASP A 377 -6.16 25.42 -10.22
C ASP A 377 -6.24 25.18 -11.72
N THR A 378 -5.24 24.53 -12.31
CA THR A 378 -5.16 24.26 -13.74
C THR A 378 -5.85 22.95 -14.10
N TYR A 379 -5.58 21.90 -13.34
CA TYR A 379 -6.03 20.53 -13.64
C TYR A 379 -7.28 20.10 -12.87
N GLY A 380 -7.73 20.88 -11.88
CA GLY A 380 -8.91 20.58 -11.05
C GLY A 380 -8.69 19.47 -10.02
N ARG A 381 -7.45 19.00 -9.89
CA ARG A 381 -7.04 17.87 -9.03
C ARG A 381 -5.56 17.99 -8.66
N PHE A 382 -5.16 17.32 -7.60
CA PHE A 382 -3.76 17.16 -7.24
C PHE A 382 -3.50 15.73 -6.73
N PRO A 383 -2.53 14.99 -7.27
CA PRO A 383 -1.66 15.35 -8.41
C PRO A 383 -2.41 15.52 -9.74
N ALA A 384 -1.74 16.07 -10.76
CA ALA A 384 -2.36 16.40 -12.04
C ALA A 384 -2.70 15.15 -12.86
N PHE A 385 -1.80 14.16 -12.87
CA PHE A 385 -1.82 13.05 -13.84
C PHE A 385 -2.05 11.68 -13.21
N SER A 386 -1.92 11.56 -11.89
CA SER A 386 -2.03 10.35 -11.08
C SER A 386 -3.11 10.54 -10.02
N ASP A 387 -3.83 9.46 -9.68
CA ASP A 387 -4.90 9.51 -8.68
C ASP A 387 -4.35 9.87 -7.30
N PRO A 388 -4.98 10.80 -6.55
CA PRO A 388 -4.52 11.18 -5.22
C PRO A 388 -4.48 9.97 -4.28
N MET A 389 -5.58 9.20 -4.25
CA MET A 389 -5.62 7.89 -3.59
C MET A 389 -5.38 6.78 -4.63
N PHE A 390 -4.14 6.33 -4.72
CA PHE A 390 -3.69 5.40 -5.75
C PHE A 390 -3.80 3.94 -5.29
N LEU A 391 -4.48 3.12 -6.08
CA LEU A 391 -4.63 1.67 -5.88
C LEU A 391 -4.36 0.96 -7.21
N ARG A 392 -3.32 0.12 -7.26
CA ARG A 392 -2.97 -0.61 -8.49
C ARG A 392 -2.79 -2.11 -8.31
N PHE A 393 -2.14 -2.50 -7.23
CA PHE A 393 -1.83 -3.90 -6.95
C PHE A 393 -2.74 -4.45 -5.85
N MET A 394 -3.06 -5.74 -5.94
CA MET A 394 -3.80 -6.46 -4.92
C MET A 394 -3.19 -7.83 -4.71
N VAL A 395 -3.38 -8.41 -3.53
CA VAL A 395 -3.09 -9.81 -3.26
C VAL A 395 -4.37 -10.50 -2.84
N GLN A 396 -4.63 -11.70 -3.37
CA GLN A 396 -5.66 -12.58 -2.84
C GLN A 396 -5.00 -13.78 -2.18
N ALA A 397 -5.56 -14.22 -1.04
CA ALA A 397 -5.20 -15.42 -0.31
C ALA A 397 -6.41 -16.36 -0.20
N HIS A 398 -6.18 -17.68 -0.23
CA HIS A 398 -7.20 -18.71 -0.06
C HIS A 398 -6.57 -20.07 0.26
N HIS A 399 -7.38 -20.99 0.80
CA HIS A 399 -7.04 -22.41 0.86
C HIS A 399 -7.16 -23.05 -0.53
N LEU A 400 -6.15 -23.82 -0.94
CA LEU A 400 -6.13 -24.49 -2.24
C LEU A 400 -7.18 -25.60 -2.32
N ASP A 401 -7.72 -25.84 -3.51
CA ASP A 401 -8.37 -27.11 -3.83
C ASP A 401 -7.33 -28.07 -4.44
N LEU A 402 -6.81 -29.01 -3.64
CA LEU A 402 -5.77 -29.94 -4.10
C LEU A 402 -6.27 -30.92 -5.17
N ASP A 403 -7.56 -31.25 -5.17
CA ASP A 403 -8.14 -32.16 -6.17
C ASP A 403 -8.09 -31.54 -7.57
N PHE A 404 -8.33 -30.23 -7.69
CA PHE A 404 -8.12 -29.51 -8.95
C PHE A 404 -6.67 -29.61 -9.43
N TYR A 405 -5.71 -29.43 -8.52
CA TYR A 405 -4.30 -29.48 -8.90
C TYR A 405 -3.86 -30.88 -9.32
N ASP A 406 -4.31 -31.92 -8.63
CA ASP A 406 -4.00 -33.31 -8.96
C ASP A 406 -4.66 -33.76 -10.28
N GLU A 407 -5.84 -33.22 -10.61
CA GLU A 407 -6.54 -33.56 -11.86
C GLU A 407 -5.86 -32.94 -13.09
N TYR A 408 -5.31 -31.72 -12.98
CA TYR A 408 -4.89 -30.94 -14.14
C TYR A 408 -3.38 -30.64 -14.24
N TYR A 409 -2.60 -30.84 -13.18
CA TYR A 409 -1.18 -30.51 -13.16
C TYR A 409 -0.31 -31.74 -12.85
N PRO A 410 0.94 -31.77 -13.32
CA PRO A 410 1.88 -32.81 -12.91
C PRO A 410 2.24 -32.68 -11.43
N GLU A 411 2.85 -33.74 -10.90
CA GLU A 411 3.43 -33.78 -9.55
C GLU A 411 4.29 -32.54 -9.27
N GLY A 412 4.19 -32.01 -8.05
CA GLY A 412 4.87 -30.77 -7.64
C GLY A 412 4.13 -29.48 -8.01
N ALA A 413 2.83 -29.53 -8.31
CA ALA A 413 1.99 -28.35 -8.50
C ALA A 413 1.87 -27.49 -7.22
N TYR A 414 1.88 -28.15 -6.06
CA TYR A 414 1.89 -27.58 -4.72
C TYR A 414 2.97 -28.28 -3.86
N THR A 415 3.32 -27.71 -2.71
CA THR A 415 4.33 -28.26 -1.80
C THR A 415 3.70 -29.07 -0.69
N ASP A 416 4.48 -29.88 0.04
CA ASP A 416 4.02 -30.63 1.22
C ASP A 416 3.38 -29.71 2.27
N ASN A 417 3.86 -28.48 2.38
CA ASN A 417 3.28 -27.49 3.27
C ASN A 417 1.86 -27.08 2.84
N CYS A 418 1.60 -27.00 1.53
CA CYS A 418 0.24 -26.78 1.02
C CYS A 418 -0.65 -27.99 1.26
N LYS A 419 -0.09 -29.20 1.04
CA LYS A 419 -0.80 -30.46 1.22
C LYS A 419 -1.28 -30.66 2.66
N ASN A 420 -0.39 -30.42 3.62
CA ASN A 420 -0.65 -30.64 5.04
C ASN A 420 -1.29 -29.43 5.73
N HIS A 421 -1.65 -28.37 4.99
CA HIS A 421 -2.08 -27.10 5.57
C HIS A 421 -3.25 -27.27 6.53
N PHE A 422 -4.31 -28.00 6.15
CA PHE A 422 -5.50 -28.18 7.00
C PHE A 422 -5.19 -28.90 8.31
N ASN A 423 -4.46 -30.02 8.25
CA ASN A 423 -4.02 -30.72 9.46
C ASN A 423 -3.16 -29.83 10.37
N LEU A 424 -2.30 -29.00 9.78
CA LEU A 424 -1.35 -28.17 10.52
C LEU A 424 -1.97 -26.89 11.11
N TRP A 425 -2.93 -26.27 10.42
CA TRP A 425 -3.50 -24.95 10.75
C TRP A 425 -4.91 -25.00 11.31
N HIS A 426 -5.71 -25.98 10.88
CA HIS A 426 -7.15 -26.07 11.17
C HIS A 426 -7.53 -27.44 11.74
N PRO A 427 -6.92 -27.91 12.86
CA PRO A 427 -7.17 -29.25 13.40
C PRO A 427 -8.62 -29.48 13.87
N ASP A 428 -9.38 -28.40 14.06
CA ASP A 428 -10.78 -28.42 14.47
C ASP A 428 -11.76 -28.49 13.27
N VAL A 429 -11.25 -28.37 12.05
CA VAL A 429 -12.02 -28.50 10.80
C VAL A 429 -11.73 -29.88 10.20
N SER A 430 -12.75 -30.52 9.61
CA SER A 430 -12.51 -31.77 8.87
C SER A 430 -11.57 -31.50 7.70
N ASP A 431 -10.37 -32.08 7.75
CA ASP A 431 -9.39 -31.97 6.66
C ASP A 431 -9.98 -32.54 5.36
N PRO A 432 -10.22 -31.69 4.32
CA PRO A 432 -10.79 -32.14 3.05
C PRO A 432 -9.89 -33.11 2.28
N PHE A 433 -8.63 -33.23 2.70
CA PHE A 433 -7.57 -33.96 2.00
C PHE A 433 -6.91 -35.03 2.86
N LYS A 434 -7.52 -35.41 3.99
CA LYS A 434 -6.97 -36.35 4.98
C LYS A 434 -6.45 -37.67 4.40
N ASP A 435 -7.10 -38.16 3.34
CA ASP A 435 -6.78 -39.44 2.71
C ASP A 435 -5.79 -39.33 1.52
N LYS A 436 -5.17 -38.15 1.32
CA LYS A 436 -4.15 -37.97 0.27
C LYS A 436 -2.77 -38.41 0.76
N ASP A 437 -2.29 -39.53 0.20
CA ASP A 437 -0.94 -40.08 0.42
C ASP A 437 0.19 -39.16 -0.01
#